data_AF-A0A818RH13-F1
#
_entry.id   AF-A0A818RH13-F1
#
_cell.length_a   1.000
_cell.length_b   1.000
_cell.length_c   1.000
_cell.angle_alpha   90.00
_cell.angle_beta   90.00
_cell.angle_gamma   90.00
#
_symmetry.space_group_name_H-M   'P 1'
#
loop_
_entity.id
_entity.type
_entity.pdbx_description
1 polymer ?
#
loop_
_entity_poly.entity_id
_entity_poly.type
_entity_poly.pdbx_seq_one_letter_code
_entity_poly.pdbx_strand_id
1 'polypeptide(L)'
;MRYLLSCILLTHLRGRLIHELRGGVDNQIRFSSSTTQPTLLVRALNALILDYFQGQHYDYTTSVFVPEANINDYRIMSDEEILRLLNISTESSFYKKIKSNSEINDHTSLLMSMLTCISSWLPGSSQNNSTQTSNDLWAGSIAGSTLDEKLNNLDAMYMNRHDDLTSTHNLSTEEKLLLFQKNIELRTKENLKQQMDQFRENEIKKIRDEERLKCQMELQTLRKELETLYQSKQDTLNEKEMRIGDRFKAELENERRELYGQRQTFLEELKTMKIRETENQRNLELRERSLTLETDRLKRLEDDIRKREVTLSNTELHVDEQVQMKLNKLRFEMEQQFTERNKNLQLIEMRNQEEARRLSEERLLAEQTKTEVASLRKHYSEADSTIHRLQSEIKILQNENEILREKAKQVVDYQAIREENAVLKSQMNNTTSRSQRSHRHHHDSSSSSPRERSTNSRGIIRELKNVLDNQEVGQKVVNNELIDLKTQIALLQSSNEPEPYFNGRFPSNHGGDYLSRVIKSTSDVQLNQSRYSTSSNYNQFIEDAKLRMLELDREADRVEENYRDYQHRIMNKTSYTSNLQPTGIH
;
A
#
# COMPACT_ATOMS: atom_id res chain seq x y z
N MET A 1 -29.63 21.95 -39.01
CA MET A 1 -28.69 21.20 -38.14
C MET A 1 -27.73 22.08 -37.34
N ARG A 2 -26.53 22.47 -37.80
CA ARG A 2 -25.51 23.11 -36.93
C ARG A 2 -26.01 24.37 -36.18
N TYR A 3 -26.72 25.28 -36.84
CA TYR A 3 -27.33 26.44 -36.17
C TYR A 3 -28.40 26.05 -35.12
N LEU A 4 -29.24 25.06 -35.41
CA LEU A 4 -30.23 24.53 -34.46
C LEU A 4 -29.55 23.92 -33.21
N LEU A 5 -28.50 23.12 -33.39
CA LEU A 5 -27.70 22.63 -32.25
C LEU A 5 -27.08 23.79 -31.46
N SER A 6 -26.57 24.83 -32.13
CA SER A 6 -26.00 26.00 -31.46
C SER A 6 -27.04 26.74 -30.62
N CYS A 7 -28.25 26.94 -31.14
CA CYS A 7 -29.34 27.56 -30.39
C CYS A 7 -29.77 26.71 -29.20
N ILE A 8 -29.96 25.40 -29.38
CA ILE A 8 -30.33 24.47 -28.30
C ILE A 8 -29.25 24.39 -27.21
N LEU A 9 -27.97 24.41 -27.60
CA LEU A 9 -26.86 24.42 -26.65
C LEU A 9 -26.81 25.75 -25.88
N LEU A 10 -27.03 26.88 -26.56
CA LEU A 10 -27.02 28.21 -25.96
C LEU A 10 -28.21 28.44 -25.01
N THR A 11 -29.42 27.97 -25.35
CA THR A 11 -30.59 28.04 -24.47
C THR A 11 -30.43 27.11 -23.27
N HIS A 12 -29.92 25.90 -23.46
CA HIS A 12 -29.65 24.99 -22.35
C HIS A 12 -28.56 25.52 -21.40
N LEU A 13 -27.48 26.10 -21.93
CA LEU A 13 -26.44 26.76 -21.12
C LEU A 13 -26.97 28.02 -20.40
N ARG A 14 -27.79 28.86 -21.07
CA ARG A 14 -28.41 30.04 -20.45
C ARG A 14 -29.40 29.64 -19.34
N GLY A 15 -30.20 28.61 -19.55
CA GLY A 15 -31.09 28.05 -18.53
C GLY A 15 -30.31 27.52 -17.33
N ARG A 16 -29.22 26.79 -17.56
CA ARG A 16 -28.33 26.31 -16.50
C ARG A 16 -27.67 27.45 -15.72
N LEU A 17 -27.16 28.47 -16.42
CA LEU A 17 -26.54 29.65 -15.82
C LEU A 17 -27.55 30.48 -15.01
N ILE A 18 -28.78 30.66 -15.49
CA ILE A 18 -29.85 31.31 -14.71
C ILE A 18 -30.23 30.48 -13.48
N HIS A 19 -30.23 29.14 -13.59
CA HIS A 19 -30.51 28.26 -12.46
C HIS A 19 -29.37 28.27 -11.42
N GLU A 20 -28.11 28.30 -11.84
CA GLU A 20 -26.95 28.47 -10.95
C GLU A 20 -26.94 29.86 -10.30
N LEU A 21 -27.22 30.93 -11.05
CA LEU A 21 -27.34 32.30 -10.50
C LEU A 21 -28.54 32.49 -9.55
N ARG A 22 -29.51 31.58 -9.53
CA ARG A 22 -30.70 31.62 -8.65
C ARG A 22 -30.74 30.49 -7.60
N GLY A 23 -29.81 29.54 -7.62
CA GLY A 23 -29.84 28.33 -6.78
C GLY A 23 -28.49 27.67 -6.51
N GLY A 24 -27.38 28.28 -6.92
CA GLY A 24 -26.02 27.82 -6.67
C GLY A 24 -25.29 28.72 -5.66
N VAL A 25 -24.74 28.07 -4.62
CA VAL A 25 -23.86 28.64 -3.58
C VAL A 25 -24.53 29.56 -2.54
N ASP A 26 -24.49 29.13 -1.28
CA ASP A 26 -24.65 29.98 -0.09
C ASP A 26 -23.56 31.07 -0.06
N ASN A 27 -23.84 32.25 -0.60
CA ASN A 27 -23.01 33.43 -0.34
C ASN A 27 -23.79 34.75 -0.35
N GLN A 28 -23.32 35.69 0.46
CA GLN A 28 -24.11 36.79 1.01
C GLN A 28 -24.29 37.99 0.07
N ILE A 29 -24.86 37.78 -1.12
CA ILE A 29 -25.31 38.89 -1.99
C ILE A 29 -26.84 38.98 -1.94
N ARG A 30 -27.34 39.79 -0.99
CA ARG A 30 -28.77 40.16 -0.93
C ARG A 30 -29.11 41.14 -2.07
N PHE A 31 -29.25 40.64 -3.29
CA PHE A 31 -30.05 41.35 -4.29
C PHE A 31 -31.50 41.36 -3.81
N SER A 32 -31.95 42.51 -3.31
CA SER A 32 -33.29 42.70 -2.75
C SER A 32 -34.36 42.88 -3.84
N SER A 33 -34.43 41.95 -4.79
CA SER A 33 -35.65 41.71 -5.56
C SER A 33 -36.59 40.88 -4.68
N SER A 34 -37.74 41.43 -4.33
CA SER A 34 -38.70 40.76 -3.45
C SER A 34 -39.18 39.44 -4.06
N THR A 35 -39.10 38.35 -3.31
CA THR A 35 -39.73 37.06 -3.65
C THR A 35 -41.26 37.10 -3.45
N THR A 36 -41.87 38.24 -3.77
CA THR A 36 -43.29 38.34 -4.09
C THR A 36 -43.55 37.42 -5.28
N GLN A 37 -44.29 36.33 -5.02
CA GLN A 37 -44.92 35.55 -6.08
C GLN A 37 -45.60 36.51 -7.08
N PRO A 38 -45.44 36.34 -8.40
CA PRO A 38 -46.05 37.24 -9.36
C PRO A 38 -47.56 37.30 -9.11
N THR A 39 -48.10 38.51 -8.98
CA THR A 39 -49.53 38.68 -8.69
C THR A 39 -50.35 37.95 -9.75
N LEU A 40 -51.55 37.49 -9.38
CA LEU A 40 -52.37 36.65 -10.26
C LEU A 40 -52.60 37.29 -11.65
N LEU A 41 -52.68 38.63 -11.69
CA LEU A 41 -52.72 39.45 -12.91
C LEU A 41 -51.40 39.43 -13.70
N VAL A 42 -50.24 39.59 -13.06
CA VAL A 42 -48.93 39.45 -13.73
C VAL A 42 -48.73 38.03 -14.29
N ARG A 43 -49.20 37.00 -13.58
CA ARG A 43 -49.17 35.62 -14.11
C ARG A 43 -50.07 35.46 -15.34
N ALA A 44 -51.24 36.10 -15.36
CA ALA A 44 -52.13 36.10 -16.53
C ALA A 44 -51.53 36.87 -17.72
N LEU A 45 -50.93 38.03 -17.49
CA LEU A 45 -50.21 38.79 -18.52
C LEU A 45 -49.05 37.97 -19.11
N ASN A 46 -48.24 37.33 -18.26
CA ASN A 46 -47.12 36.50 -18.72
C ASN A 46 -47.58 35.29 -19.54
N ALA A 47 -48.71 34.67 -19.18
CA ALA A 47 -49.31 33.58 -19.97
C ALA A 47 -49.85 34.06 -21.33
N LEU A 48 -50.53 35.22 -21.34
CA LEU A 48 -51.12 35.82 -22.55
C LEU A 48 -50.05 36.38 -23.51
N ILE A 49 -48.90 36.81 -23.00
CA ILE A 49 -47.70 37.14 -23.80
C ILE A 49 -47.04 35.86 -24.35
N LEU A 50 -47.00 34.78 -23.57
CA LEU A 50 -46.43 33.50 -24.00
C LEU A 50 -47.25 32.87 -25.14
N ASP A 51 -48.58 32.86 -25.03
CA ASP A 51 -49.51 32.48 -26.10
C ASP A 51 -49.29 33.33 -27.37
N TYR A 52 -49.17 34.66 -27.21
CA TYR A 52 -48.84 35.54 -28.34
C TYR A 52 -47.51 35.17 -29.02
N PHE A 53 -46.45 34.89 -28.27
CA PHE A 53 -45.16 34.48 -28.85
C PHE A 53 -45.21 33.09 -29.52
N GLN A 54 -46.03 32.17 -29.01
CA GLN A 54 -46.24 30.85 -29.62
C GLN A 54 -47.04 30.96 -30.91
N GLY A 55 -48.17 31.69 -30.89
CA GLY A 55 -49.01 31.95 -32.06
C GLY A 55 -48.37 32.82 -33.15
N GLN A 56 -47.21 33.44 -32.89
CA GLN A 56 -46.40 34.17 -33.88
C GLN A 56 -45.04 33.52 -34.16
N HIS A 57 -44.82 32.29 -33.68
CA HIS A 57 -43.61 31.49 -33.90
C HIS A 57 -42.28 32.18 -33.50
N TYR A 58 -42.29 32.94 -32.40
CA TYR A 58 -41.09 33.57 -31.84
C TYR A 58 -40.29 32.63 -30.94
N ASP A 59 -39.96 31.44 -31.45
CA ASP A 59 -39.33 30.32 -30.71
C ASP A 59 -38.11 30.74 -29.88
N TYR A 60 -37.23 31.58 -30.46
CA TYR A 60 -36.05 32.10 -29.77
C TYR A 60 -36.43 32.99 -28.58
N THR A 61 -37.34 33.95 -28.79
CA THR A 61 -37.84 34.84 -27.72
C THR A 61 -38.53 34.04 -26.63
N THR A 62 -39.38 33.06 -27.00
CA THR A 62 -40.04 32.13 -26.08
C THR A 62 -39.02 31.38 -25.20
N SER A 63 -37.96 30.84 -25.81
CA SER A 63 -36.91 30.09 -25.10
C SER A 63 -36.07 30.93 -24.11
N VAL A 64 -36.10 32.26 -24.25
CA VAL A 64 -35.45 33.22 -23.33
C VAL A 64 -36.45 33.73 -22.28
N PHE A 65 -37.69 34.02 -22.70
CA PHE A 65 -38.72 34.61 -21.85
C PHE A 65 -39.19 33.67 -20.73
N VAL A 66 -39.40 32.38 -21.03
CA VAL A 66 -39.88 31.38 -20.05
C VAL A 66 -38.99 31.30 -18.78
N PRO A 67 -37.65 31.10 -18.87
CA PRO A 67 -36.79 31.07 -17.68
C PRO A 67 -36.60 32.45 -17.02
N GLU A 68 -36.64 33.55 -17.78
CA GLU A 68 -36.46 34.90 -17.22
C GLU A 68 -37.69 35.35 -16.41
N ALA A 69 -38.89 35.12 -16.95
CA ALA A 69 -40.18 35.37 -16.30
C ALA A 69 -40.56 34.33 -15.21
N ASN A 70 -39.69 33.34 -14.97
CA ASN A 70 -39.87 32.27 -13.97
C ASN A 70 -41.16 31.46 -14.17
N ILE A 71 -41.54 31.24 -15.43
CA ILE A 71 -42.70 30.42 -15.80
C ILE A 71 -42.23 28.96 -15.81
N ASN A 72 -42.39 28.26 -14.69
CA ASN A 72 -42.22 26.81 -14.66
C ASN A 72 -43.29 26.16 -15.57
N ASP A 73 -42.94 25.14 -16.36
CA ASP A 73 -43.80 24.49 -17.38
C ASP A 73 -45.16 23.95 -16.86
N TYR A 74 -45.35 23.90 -15.53
CA TYR A 74 -46.56 23.39 -14.90
C TYR A 74 -47.61 24.48 -14.70
N ARG A 75 -48.56 24.51 -15.65
CA ARG A 75 -49.78 25.33 -15.72
C ARG A 75 -49.58 26.74 -16.30
N ILE A 76 -49.42 26.77 -17.62
CA ILE A 76 -50.02 27.81 -18.47
C ILE A 76 -51.49 27.99 -18.03
N MET A 77 -51.91 29.23 -17.80
CA MET A 77 -53.30 29.54 -17.45
C MET A 77 -54.15 29.39 -18.70
N SER A 78 -55.24 28.62 -18.64
CA SER A 78 -56.10 28.42 -19.82
C SER A 78 -56.78 29.73 -20.22
N ASP A 79 -57.06 29.94 -21.51
CA ASP A 79 -57.79 31.11 -22.00
C ASP A 79 -59.12 31.34 -21.27
N GLU A 80 -59.82 30.26 -20.90
CA GLU A 80 -61.03 30.38 -20.09
C GLU A 80 -60.74 30.81 -18.64
N GLU A 81 -59.60 30.43 -18.06
CA GLU A 81 -59.16 30.94 -16.75
C GLU A 81 -58.75 32.42 -16.85
N ILE A 82 -58.07 32.84 -17.92
CA ILE A 82 -57.66 34.24 -18.18
C ILE A 82 -58.89 35.14 -18.37
N LEU A 83 -59.86 34.73 -19.22
CA LEU A 83 -61.07 35.51 -19.48
C LEU A 83 -61.95 35.64 -18.22
N ARG A 84 -62.03 34.59 -17.39
CA ARG A 84 -62.70 34.65 -16.07
C ARG A 84 -61.98 35.59 -15.09
N LEU A 85 -60.64 35.57 -15.06
CA LEU A 85 -59.82 36.46 -14.22
C LEU A 85 -60.01 37.94 -14.60
N LEU A 86 -60.20 38.23 -15.88
CA LEU A 86 -60.54 39.58 -16.39
C LEU A 86 -62.04 39.95 -16.21
N ASN A 87 -62.83 39.16 -15.47
CA ASN A 87 -64.28 39.33 -15.26
C ASN A 87 -65.10 39.42 -16.57
N ILE A 88 -64.63 38.82 -17.67
CA ILE A 88 -65.36 38.80 -18.93
C ILE A 88 -66.42 37.69 -18.85
N SER A 89 -67.69 38.07 -18.67
CA SER A 89 -68.81 37.12 -18.66
C SER A 89 -68.90 36.34 -19.98
N THR A 90 -69.09 35.02 -19.86
CA THR A 90 -69.31 34.08 -20.97
C THR A 90 -70.56 34.40 -21.80
N GLU A 91 -71.50 35.16 -21.24
CA GLU A 91 -72.71 35.60 -21.94
C GLU A 91 -72.48 36.83 -22.84
N SER A 92 -71.39 37.56 -22.61
CA SER A 92 -71.12 38.84 -23.29
C SER A 92 -70.93 38.68 -24.80
N SER A 93 -71.35 39.70 -25.55
CA SER A 93 -71.11 39.78 -27.00
C SER A 93 -69.61 39.88 -27.34
N PHE A 94 -68.78 40.32 -26.39
CA PHE A 94 -67.33 40.33 -26.49
C PHE A 94 -66.73 38.92 -26.39
N TYR A 95 -67.09 38.15 -25.37
CA TYR A 95 -66.65 36.75 -25.21
C TYR A 95 -67.02 35.88 -26.41
N LYS A 96 -68.27 36.01 -26.88
CA LYS A 96 -68.78 35.27 -28.05
C LYS A 96 -68.01 35.60 -29.33
N LYS A 97 -67.63 36.87 -29.54
CA LYS A 97 -66.78 37.29 -30.68
C LYS A 97 -65.33 36.80 -30.57
N ILE A 98 -64.74 36.81 -29.37
CA ILE A 98 -63.39 36.28 -29.15
C ILE A 98 -63.36 34.78 -29.50
N LYS A 99 -64.32 34.01 -28.99
CA LYS A 99 -64.40 32.57 -29.26
C LYS A 99 -64.64 32.27 -30.75
N SER A 100 -65.57 32.98 -31.40
CA SER A 100 -65.79 32.79 -32.85
C SER A 100 -64.57 33.16 -33.70
N ASN A 101 -63.79 34.18 -33.31
CA ASN A 101 -62.57 34.53 -34.04
C ASN A 101 -61.47 33.47 -33.87
N SER A 102 -61.35 32.90 -32.67
CA SER A 102 -60.42 31.80 -32.37
C SER A 102 -60.78 30.50 -33.10
N GLU A 103 -62.06 30.28 -33.43
CA GLU A 103 -62.54 29.12 -34.21
C GLU A 103 -62.39 29.33 -35.73
N ILE A 104 -62.00 30.53 -36.19
CA ILE A 104 -61.84 30.87 -37.63
C ILE A 104 -60.36 30.91 -38.06
N ASN A 105 -59.41 31.15 -37.15
CA ASN A 105 -57.99 31.22 -37.48
C ASN A 105 -57.12 30.47 -36.45
N ASP A 106 -56.60 29.30 -36.81
CA ASP A 106 -55.66 28.47 -36.00
C ASP A 106 -54.32 29.16 -35.63
N HIS A 107 -54.12 30.42 -36.04
CA HIS A 107 -52.91 31.20 -35.82
C HIS A 107 -53.15 32.51 -35.05
N THR A 108 -54.37 32.81 -34.59
CA THR A 108 -54.66 34.01 -33.79
C THR A 108 -54.72 33.69 -32.30
N SER A 109 -53.62 33.97 -31.61
CA SER A 109 -53.50 34.00 -30.15
C SER A 109 -54.59 34.85 -29.48
N LEU A 110 -54.89 34.56 -28.20
CA LEU A 110 -55.94 35.20 -27.42
C LEU A 110 -55.77 36.73 -27.39
N LEU A 111 -54.53 37.22 -27.24
CA LEU A 111 -54.21 38.65 -27.30
C LEU A 111 -54.64 39.29 -28.63
N MET A 112 -54.35 38.64 -29.78
CA MET A 112 -54.72 39.16 -31.09
C MET A 112 -56.24 39.13 -31.31
N SER A 113 -56.92 38.08 -30.83
CA SER A 113 -58.38 37.99 -30.86
C SER A 113 -59.04 39.08 -30.00
N MET A 114 -58.49 39.37 -28.81
CA MET A 114 -58.93 40.49 -27.96
C MET A 114 -58.67 41.86 -28.60
N LEU A 115 -57.47 42.11 -29.12
CA LEU A 115 -57.13 43.38 -29.78
C LEU A 115 -57.97 43.62 -31.05
N THR A 116 -58.25 42.58 -31.83
CA THR A 116 -59.12 42.65 -33.01
C THR A 116 -60.59 42.90 -32.61
N CYS A 117 -61.05 42.31 -31.50
CA CYS A 117 -62.35 42.68 -30.96
C CYS A 117 -62.37 44.15 -30.49
N ILE A 118 -61.36 44.62 -29.76
CA ILE A 118 -61.27 46.02 -29.29
C ILE A 118 -61.20 47.00 -30.47
N SER A 119 -60.40 46.74 -31.51
CA SER A 119 -60.34 47.61 -32.70
C SER A 119 -61.65 47.60 -33.51
N SER A 120 -62.42 46.50 -33.51
CA SER A 120 -63.78 46.48 -34.06
C SER A 120 -64.84 47.17 -33.19
N TRP A 121 -64.53 47.45 -31.92
CA TRP A 121 -65.39 48.16 -30.96
C TRP A 121 -65.04 49.66 -30.81
N LEU A 122 -63.85 50.09 -31.23
CA LEU A 122 -63.55 51.49 -31.51
C LEU A 122 -64.04 51.82 -32.94
N PRO A 123 -65.23 52.42 -33.13
CA PRO A 123 -65.54 52.99 -34.42
C PRO A 123 -64.49 54.06 -34.75
N GLY A 124 -64.12 54.19 -36.04
CA GLY A 124 -63.30 55.28 -36.56
C GLY A 124 -64.04 56.63 -36.56
N SER A 125 -64.52 57.03 -35.38
CA SER A 125 -65.47 58.12 -35.19
C SER A 125 -64.74 59.42 -34.88
N SER A 126 -64.31 60.10 -35.94
CA SER A 126 -64.06 61.54 -35.91
C SER A 126 -65.40 62.31 -35.79
N GLN A 127 -66.21 62.01 -34.76
CA GLN A 127 -67.37 62.82 -34.42
C GLN A 127 -66.88 64.07 -33.68
N ASN A 128 -66.71 65.14 -34.46
CA ASN A 128 -66.36 66.46 -33.97
C ASN A 128 -67.52 67.04 -33.13
N ASN A 129 -67.51 66.77 -31.82
CA ASN A 129 -68.28 67.51 -30.83
C ASN A 129 -67.69 68.92 -30.66
N SER A 130 -67.83 69.73 -31.71
CA SER A 130 -67.42 71.13 -31.73
C SER A 130 -68.36 71.97 -30.87
N THR A 131 -67.90 72.27 -29.65
CA THR A 131 -68.25 73.46 -28.85
C THR A 131 -69.50 74.24 -29.29
N GLN A 132 -70.65 73.94 -28.69
CA GLN A 132 -71.76 74.90 -28.69
C GLN A 132 -71.39 76.08 -27.79
N THR A 133 -71.18 77.26 -28.39
CA THR A 133 -71.16 78.52 -27.64
C THR A 133 -72.59 78.88 -27.25
N SER A 134 -72.83 79.14 -25.97
CA SER A 134 -74.14 79.53 -25.44
C SER A 134 -74.61 80.86 -26.02
N ASN A 135 -75.76 80.86 -26.72
CA ASN A 135 -76.40 82.07 -27.24
C ASN A 135 -77.32 82.74 -26.19
N ASP A 136 -76.88 82.75 -24.92
CA ASP A 136 -77.69 83.07 -23.76
C ASP A 136 -77.77 84.58 -23.47
N LEU A 137 -78.10 85.37 -24.50
CA LEU A 137 -78.41 86.81 -24.36
C LEU A 137 -79.70 87.25 -25.09
N TRP A 138 -80.36 86.36 -25.85
CA TRP A 138 -81.61 86.69 -26.58
C TRP A 138 -82.77 85.70 -26.34
N ALA A 139 -82.67 84.83 -25.34
CA ALA A 139 -83.68 83.81 -25.01
C ALA A 139 -84.55 84.12 -23.77
N GLY A 140 -84.48 85.33 -23.22
CA GLY A 140 -85.05 85.66 -21.89
C GLY A 140 -86.33 86.51 -21.85
N SER A 141 -86.77 87.12 -22.97
CA SER A 141 -87.91 88.06 -22.94
C SER A 141 -88.63 88.23 -24.29
N ILE A 142 -89.15 87.12 -24.84
CA ILE A 142 -90.20 87.16 -25.86
C ILE A 142 -91.30 86.15 -25.51
N ALA A 143 -92.14 86.54 -24.55
CA ALA A 143 -93.57 86.30 -24.74
C ALA A 143 -94.03 87.19 -25.92
N GLY A 144 -94.85 86.65 -26.81
CA GLY A 144 -95.01 87.21 -28.16
C GLY A 144 -95.87 88.47 -28.27
N SER A 145 -95.35 89.62 -27.84
CA SER A 145 -95.99 90.91 -28.11
C SER A 145 -95.87 91.26 -29.60
N THR A 146 -96.97 91.18 -30.35
CA THR A 146 -97.02 91.65 -31.75
C THR A 146 -96.88 93.18 -31.82
N LEU A 147 -96.66 93.71 -33.02
CA LEU A 147 -96.60 95.16 -33.22
C LEU A 147 -97.91 95.83 -32.78
N ASP A 148 -99.04 95.18 -33.01
CA ASP A 148 -100.38 95.64 -32.62
C ASP A 148 -100.53 95.71 -31.09
N GLU A 149 -99.91 94.80 -30.34
CA GLU A 149 -99.93 94.87 -28.88
C GLU A 149 -99.09 96.05 -28.36
N LYS A 150 -98.00 96.43 -29.07
CA LYS A 150 -97.24 97.65 -28.77
C LYS A 150 -97.97 98.93 -29.17
N LEU A 151 -98.74 98.91 -30.26
CA LEU A 151 -99.60 100.02 -30.67
C LEU A 151 -100.78 100.19 -29.69
N ASN A 152 -101.48 99.11 -29.33
CA ASN A 152 -102.53 99.13 -28.31
C ASN A 152 -102.02 99.59 -26.94
N ASN A 153 -100.78 99.23 -26.55
CA ASN A 153 -100.16 99.80 -25.35
C ASN A 153 -99.85 101.29 -25.51
N LEU A 154 -99.40 101.75 -26.69
CA LEU A 154 -99.18 103.18 -26.96
C LEU A 154 -100.47 103.99 -26.91
N ASP A 155 -101.54 103.50 -27.53
CA ASP A 155 -102.86 104.13 -27.50
C ASP A 155 -103.46 104.10 -26.09
N ALA A 156 -103.35 102.98 -25.36
CA ALA A 156 -103.76 102.91 -23.96
C ALA A 156 -102.95 103.88 -23.08
N MET A 157 -101.64 104.04 -23.29
CA MET A 157 -100.83 105.04 -22.59
C MET A 157 -101.20 106.48 -22.99
N TYR A 158 -101.67 106.71 -24.22
CA TYR A 158 -102.16 108.01 -24.67
C TYR A 158 -103.53 108.35 -24.11
N MET A 159 -104.48 107.39 -24.10
CA MET A 159 -105.81 107.56 -23.52
C MET A 159 -105.71 107.79 -22.01
N ASN A 160 -104.98 106.94 -21.27
CA ASN A 160 -104.75 107.16 -19.83
C ASN A 160 -104.12 108.54 -19.56
N ARG A 161 -103.14 108.98 -20.37
CA ARG A 161 -102.52 110.30 -20.21
C ARG A 161 -103.47 111.45 -20.60
N HIS A 162 -104.42 111.23 -21.49
CA HIS A 162 -105.46 112.21 -21.83
C HIS A 162 -106.53 112.30 -20.72
N ASP A 163 -106.91 111.17 -20.14
CA ASP A 163 -107.83 111.09 -19.01
C ASP A 163 -107.21 111.66 -17.72
N ASP A 164 -105.91 111.46 -17.49
CA ASP A 164 -105.13 112.16 -16.46
C ASP A 164 -105.17 113.69 -16.68
N LEU A 165 -104.98 114.15 -17.92
CA LEU A 165 -104.96 115.58 -18.27
C LEU A 165 -106.35 116.24 -18.14
N THR A 166 -107.42 115.56 -18.55
CA THR A 166 -108.79 116.09 -18.41
C THR A 166 -109.27 116.04 -16.96
N SER A 167 -108.95 114.96 -16.23
CA SER A 167 -109.22 114.85 -14.79
C SER A 167 -108.50 115.96 -14.02
N THR A 168 -107.19 116.14 -14.23
CA THR A 168 -106.42 117.19 -13.56
C THR A 168 -106.85 118.60 -13.97
N HIS A 169 -107.41 118.82 -15.15
CA HIS A 169 -107.99 120.11 -15.52
C HIS A 169 -109.23 120.44 -14.68
N ASN A 170 -110.13 119.47 -14.47
CA ASN A 170 -111.44 119.66 -13.85
C ASN A 170 -111.46 119.75 -12.32
N LEU A 171 -110.38 119.35 -11.63
CA LEU A 171 -110.28 119.42 -10.16
C LEU A 171 -110.34 120.87 -9.62
N SER A 172 -110.86 121.01 -8.40
CA SER A 172 -110.82 122.24 -7.61
C SER A 172 -109.38 122.68 -7.30
N THR A 173 -109.19 123.96 -7.01
CA THR A 173 -107.88 124.52 -6.62
C THR A 173 -107.35 123.89 -5.33
N GLU A 174 -108.23 123.52 -4.41
CA GLU A 174 -107.92 122.82 -3.15
C GLU A 174 -107.48 121.37 -3.39
N GLU A 175 -108.17 120.63 -4.27
CA GLU A 175 -107.81 119.26 -4.64
C GLU A 175 -106.46 119.21 -5.37
N LYS A 176 -106.20 120.20 -6.25
CA LYS A 176 -104.90 120.40 -6.89
C LYS A 176 -103.80 120.65 -5.85
N LEU A 177 -104.05 121.51 -4.85
CA LEU A 177 -103.11 121.76 -3.74
C LEU A 177 -102.80 120.47 -2.96
N LEU A 178 -103.83 119.69 -2.60
CA LEU A 178 -103.70 118.45 -1.84
C LEU A 178 -102.95 117.38 -2.64
N LEU A 179 -103.17 117.28 -3.96
CA LEU A 179 -102.37 116.42 -4.84
C LEU A 179 -100.92 116.88 -4.92
N PHE A 180 -100.63 118.19 -5.01
CA PHE A 180 -99.25 118.69 -4.96
C PHE A 180 -98.57 118.38 -3.63
N GLN A 181 -99.25 118.59 -2.49
CA GLN A 181 -98.75 118.21 -1.17
C GLN A 181 -98.44 116.70 -1.11
N LYS A 182 -99.41 115.85 -1.46
CA LYS A 182 -99.24 114.39 -1.49
C LYS A 182 -98.09 113.95 -2.40
N ASN A 183 -97.91 114.60 -3.56
CA ASN A 183 -96.80 114.31 -4.47
C ASN A 183 -95.44 114.76 -3.90
N ILE A 184 -95.38 115.84 -3.12
CA ILE A 184 -94.17 116.27 -2.40
C ILE A 184 -93.86 115.30 -1.25
N GLU A 185 -94.86 114.89 -0.47
CA GLU A 185 -94.74 113.91 0.62
C GLU A 185 -94.30 112.53 0.11
N LEU A 186 -94.85 112.07 -1.02
CA LEU A 186 -94.40 110.84 -1.67
C LEU A 186 -92.94 110.95 -2.13
N ARG A 187 -92.56 112.03 -2.81
CA ARG A 187 -91.17 112.25 -3.24
C ARG A 187 -90.19 112.34 -2.07
N THR A 188 -90.53 113.02 -0.98
CA THR A 188 -89.65 113.07 0.20
C THR A 188 -89.55 111.71 0.90
N LYS A 189 -90.66 110.96 0.99
CA LYS A 189 -90.67 109.57 1.50
C LYS A 189 -89.87 108.61 0.61
N GLU A 190 -89.94 108.75 -0.70
CA GLU A 190 -89.15 107.97 -1.67
C GLU A 190 -87.67 108.32 -1.60
N ASN A 191 -87.31 109.60 -1.53
CA ASN A 191 -85.93 110.05 -1.32
C ASN A 191 -85.36 109.52 0.01
N LEU A 192 -86.11 109.61 1.10
CA LEU A 192 -85.72 109.05 2.39
C LEU A 192 -85.57 107.52 2.33
N LYS A 193 -86.49 106.82 1.66
CA LYS A 193 -86.36 105.36 1.44
C LYS A 193 -85.09 105.04 0.66
N GLN A 194 -84.83 105.73 -0.45
CA GLN A 194 -83.62 105.52 -1.26
C GLN A 194 -82.35 105.78 -0.45
N GLN A 195 -82.31 106.83 0.38
CA GLN A 195 -81.18 107.10 1.28
C GLN A 195 -81.00 106.02 2.34
N MET A 196 -82.10 105.52 2.94
CA MET A 196 -82.04 104.41 3.91
C MET A 196 -81.61 103.09 3.26
N ASP A 197 -82.07 102.79 2.05
CA ASP A 197 -81.69 101.57 1.34
C ASP A 197 -80.25 101.64 0.82
N GLN A 198 -79.77 102.81 0.36
CA GLN A 198 -78.35 103.06 0.08
C GLN A 198 -77.48 102.93 1.34
N PHE A 199 -77.93 103.45 2.48
CA PHE A 199 -77.22 103.34 3.75
C PHE A 199 -77.10 101.87 4.19
N ARG A 200 -78.22 101.13 4.20
CA ARG A 200 -78.25 99.67 4.47
C ARG A 200 -77.35 98.89 3.54
N GLU A 201 -77.41 99.18 2.23
CA GLU A 201 -76.51 98.54 1.26
C GLU A 201 -75.04 98.80 1.57
N ASN A 202 -74.69 100.03 1.98
CA ASN A 202 -73.31 100.39 2.30
C ASN A 202 -72.83 99.77 3.61
N GLU A 203 -73.68 99.66 4.64
CA GLU A 203 -73.38 98.88 5.85
C GLU A 203 -73.21 97.39 5.54
N ILE A 204 -74.11 96.80 4.74
CA ILE A 204 -74.02 95.39 4.32
C ILE A 204 -72.76 95.12 3.49
N LYS A 205 -72.37 96.04 2.59
CA LYS A 205 -71.10 95.96 1.85
C LYS A 205 -69.91 96.02 2.82
N LYS A 206 -69.89 97.01 3.72
CA LYS A 206 -68.83 97.17 4.74
C LYS A 206 -68.66 95.94 5.63
N ILE A 207 -69.75 95.38 6.14
CA ILE A 207 -69.72 94.15 6.97
C ILE A 207 -69.15 92.98 6.16
N ARG A 208 -69.62 92.77 4.92
CA ARG A 208 -69.12 91.70 4.05
C ARG A 208 -67.63 91.86 3.72
N ASP A 209 -67.16 93.08 3.52
CA ASP A 209 -65.75 93.35 3.21
C ASP A 209 -64.86 93.25 4.46
N GLU A 210 -65.36 93.61 5.65
CA GLU A 210 -64.70 93.30 6.93
C GLU A 210 -64.62 91.79 7.22
N GLU A 211 -65.68 91.03 6.94
CA GLU A 211 -65.70 89.56 7.05
C GLU A 211 -64.73 88.92 6.06
N ARG A 212 -64.76 89.33 4.79
CA ARG A 212 -63.81 88.89 3.75
C ARG A 212 -62.37 89.13 4.17
N LEU A 213 -62.06 90.30 4.74
CA LEU A 213 -60.72 90.63 5.21
C LEU A 213 -60.29 89.74 6.38
N LYS A 214 -61.17 89.47 7.36
CA LYS A 214 -60.90 88.52 8.46
C LYS A 214 -60.59 87.13 7.93
N CYS A 215 -61.47 86.57 7.08
CA CYS A 215 -61.26 85.27 6.44
C CYS A 215 -59.96 85.24 5.59
N GLN A 216 -59.61 86.34 4.91
CA GLN A 216 -58.37 86.44 4.16
C GLN A 216 -57.13 86.45 5.08
N MET A 217 -57.19 87.10 6.24
CA MET A 217 -56.11 87.08 7.24
C MET A 217 -55.95 85.69 7.86
N GLU A 218 -57.04 85.03 8.25
CA GLU A 218 -57.03 83.66 8.79
C GLU A 218 -56.47 82.65 7.77
N LEU A 219 -56.86 82.77 6.49
CA LEU A 219 -56.28 81.98 5.40
C LEU A 219 -54.79 82.31 5.17
N GLN A 220 -54.31 83.51 5.51
CA GLN A 220 -52.89 83.85 5.43
C GLN A 220 -52.09 83.36 6.64
N THR A 221 -52.65 83.33 7.85
CA THR A 221 -51.96 82.74 9.02
C THR A 221 -51.85 81.23 8.86
N LEU A 222 -52.94 80.55 8.53
CA LEU A 222 -52.95 79.09 8.27
C LEU A 222 -51.97 78.69 7.15
N ARG A 223 -51.84 79.50 6.08
CA ARG A 223 -50.82 79.26 5.04
C ARG A 223 -49.40 79.37 5.57
N LYS A 224 -49.08 80.41 6.35
CA LYS A 224 -47.75 80.60 6.96
C LYS A 224 -47.42 79.54 8.01
N GLU A 225 -48.42 79.11 8.78
CA GLU A 225 -48.28 78.02 9.75
C GLU A 225 -47.97 76.70 9.04
N LEU A 226 -48.72 76.36 7.98
CA LEU A 226 -48.41 75.19 7.14
C LEU A 226 -47.02 75.29 6.50
N GLU A 227 -46.67 76.45 5.93
CA GLU A 227 -45.36 76.71 5.32
C GLU A 227 -44.20 76.51 6.32
N THR A 228 -44.31 77.06 7.54
CA THR A 228 -43.29 76.85 8.59
C THR A 228 -43.25 75.41 9.12
N LEU A 229 -44.39 74.70 9.18
CA LEU A 229 -44.43 73.28 9.52
C LEU A 229 -43.80 72.39 8.43
N TYR A 230 -44.04 72.68 7.15
CA TYR A 230 -43.40 71.98 6.04
C TYR A 230 -41.89 72.26 5.99
N GLN A 231 -41.47 73.51 6.17
CA GLN A 231 -40.05 73.89 6.22
C GLN A 231 -39.33 73.20 7.38
N SER A 232 -39.85 73.32 8.61
CA SER A 232 -39.30 72.64 9.80
C SER A 232 -39.23 71.12 9.62
N LYS A 233 -40.28 70.51 9.04
CA LYS A 233 -40.27 69.08 8.71
C LYS A 233 -39.17 68.74 7.70
N GLN A 234 -39.00 69.53 6.65
CA GLN A 234 -37.94 69.35 5.65
C GLN A 234 -36.56 69.49 6.28
N ASP A 235 -36.33 70.48 7.13
CA ASP A 235 -35.05 70.68 7.82
C ASP A 235 -34.72 69.51 8.75
N THR A 236 -35.69 68.99 9.53
CA THR A 236 -35.47 67.79 10.34
C THR A 236 -35.31 66.50 9.54
N LEU A 237 -35.62 66.49 8.23
CA LEU A 237 -35.33 65.38 7.32
C LEU A 237 -33.94 65.55 6.69
N ASN A 238 -33.62 66.75 6.19
CA ASN A 238 -32.30 67.13 5.70
C ASN A 238 -31.21 66.82 6.75
N GLU A 239 -31.43 67.21 8.00
CA GLU A 239 -30.51 66.90 9.10
C GLU A 239 -30.34 65.39 9.33
N LYS A 240 -31.41 64.60 9.24
CA LYS A 240 -31.32 63.13 9.40
C LYS A 240 -30.57 62.50 8.24
N GLU A 241 -30.82 62.96 7.02
CA GLU A 241 -30.12 62.52 5.82
C GLU A 241 -28.62 62.84 5.91
N MET A 242 -28.25 64.07 6.28
CA MET A 242 -26.85 64.44 6.53
C MET A 242 -26.21 63.58 7.63
N ARG A 243 -26.87 63.43 8.79
CA ARG A 243 -26.37 62.58 9.90
C ARG A 243 -26.28 61.09 9.54
N ILE A 244 -26.97 60.61 8.51
CA ILE A 244 -26.83 59.25 7.99
C ILE A 244 -25.67 59.21 6.98
N GLY A 245 -25.65 60.12 6.00
CA GLY A 245 -24.61 60.21 4.99
C GLY A 245 -23.21 60.45 5.56
N ASP A 246 -23.08 61.25 6.62
CA ASP A 246 -21.79 61.52 7.26
C ASP A 246 -21.28 60.35 8.11
N ARG A 247 -22.19 59.56 8.72
CA ARG A 247 -21.83 58.28 9.35
C ARG A 247 -21.38 57.26 8.30
N PHE A 248 -22.12 57.12 7.21
CA PHE A 248 -21.75 56.23 6.11
C PHE A 248 -20.39 56.60 5.47
N LYS A 249 -20.11 57.90 5.29
CA LYS A 249 -18.77 58.38 4.87
C LYS A 249 -17.69 57.97 5.87
N ALA A 250 -17.92 58.17 7.17
CA ALA A 250 -16.96 57.82 8.21
C ALA A 250 -16.72 56.31 8.30
N GLU A 251 -17.76 55.49 8.14
CA GLU A 251 -17.68 54.02 8.05
C GLU A 251 -16.84 53.60 6.83
N LEU A 252 -17.12 54.15 5.64
CA LEU A 252 -16.34 53.91 4.42
C LEU A 252 -14.87 54.34 4.56
N GLU A 253 -14.58 55.44 5.27
CA GLU A 253 -13.21 55.87 5.56
C GLU A 253 -12.51 55.02 6.63
N ASN A 254 -13.27 54.37 7.53
CA ASN A 254 -12.74 53.37 8.46
C ASN A 254 -12.38 52.08 7.71
N GLU A 255 -13.31 51.51 6.95
CA GLU A 255 -13.08 50.32 6.11
C GLU A 255 -11.87 50.53 5.18
N ARG A 256 -11.79 51.69 4.50
CA ARG A 256 -10.65 52.02 3.64
C ARG A 256 -9.34 52.06 4.41
N ARG A 257 -9.32 52.58 5.65
CA ARG A 257 -8.11 52.59 6.50
C ARG A 257 -7.74 51.19 6.98
N GLU A 258 -8.71 50.36 7.36
CA GLU A 258 -8.49 48.97 7.75
C GLU A 258 -7.95 48.12 6.60
N LEU A 259 -8.53 48.24 5.40
CA LEU A 259 -8.05 47.57 4.19
C LEU A 259 -6.63 48.01 3.80
N TYR A 260 -6.28 49.30 3.95
CA TYR A 260 -4.90 49.75 3.77
C TYR A 260 -3.95 49.22 4.85
N GLY A 261 -4.41 49.11 6.11
CA GLY A 261 -3.65 48.52 7.22
C GLY A 261 -3.35 47.04 6.98
N GLN A 262 -4.38 46.23 6.69
CA GLN A 262 -4.26 44.81 6.34
C GLN A 262 -3.34 44.61 5.12
N ARG A 263 -3.50 45.44 4.07
CA ARG A 263 -2.60 45.40 2.90
C ARG A 263 -1.15 45.70 3.28
N GLN A 264 -0.90 46.62 4.21
CA GLN A 264 0.45 46.94 4.66
C GLN A 264 1.05 45.80 5.50
N THR A 265 0.30 45.18 6.41
CA THR A 265 0.80 44.03 7.20
C THR A 265 1.11 42.84 6.30
N PHE A 266 0.25 42.50 5.33
CA PHE A 266 0.56 41.45 4.34
C PHE A 266 1.80 41.78 3.49
N LEU A 267 2.02 43.06 3.14
CA LEU A 267 3.24 43.49 2.43
C LEU A 267 4.50 43.43 3.30
N GLU A 268 4.39 43.49 4.61
CA GLU A 268 5.51 43.33 5.55
C GLU A 268 5.78 41.86 5.85
N GLU A 269 4.74 41.06 6.11
CA GLU A 269 4.81 39.60 6.20
C GLU A 269 5.48 39.00 4.96
N LEU A 270 5.04 39.37 3.75
CA LEU A 270 5.63 38.91 2.49
C LEU A 270 7.13 39.26 2.37
N LYS A 271 7.56 40.45 2.83
CA LYS A 271 8.98 40.80 2.89
C LYS A 271 9.75 39.90 3.86
N THR A 272 9.22 39.68 5.07
CA THR A 272 9.88 38.80 6.06
C THR A 272 9.95 37.35 5.59
N MET A 273 8.90 36.85 4.94
CA MET A 273 8.86 35.51 4.34
C MET A 273 9.87 35.37 3.21
N LYS A 274 9.98 36.37 2.32
CA LYS A 274 11.01 36.37 1.26
C LYS A 274 12.44 36.40 1.82
N ILE A 275 12.68 37.12 2.92
CA ILE A 275 13.98 37.10 3.61
C ILE A 275 14.27 35.68 4.14
N ARG A 276 13.34 35.11 4.91
CA ARG A 276 13.43 33.73 5.44
C ARG A 276 13.61 32.69 4.34
N GLU A 277 12.97 32.87 3.19
CA GLU A 277 13.12 32.00 2.02
C GLU A 277 14.57 32.02 1.49
N THR A 278 15.13 33.21 1.26
CA THR A 278 16.54 33.35 0.80
C THR A 278 17.56 32.87 1.85
N GLU A 279 17.24 32.98 3.13
CA GLU A 279 18.05 32.42 4.22
C GLU A 279 17.98 30.89 4.24
N ASN A 280 16.79 30.31 4.09
CA ASN A 280 16.59 28.86 4.00
C ASN A 280 17.25 28.26 2.74
N GLN A 281 17.20 28.95 1.59
CA GLN A 281 17.92 28.56 0.38
C GLN A 281 19.44 28.50 0.62
N ARG A 282 20.03 29.54 1.21
CA ARG A 282 21.47 29.55 1.58
C ARG A 282 21.81 28.45 2.59
N ASN A 283 20.96 28.24 3.60
CA ASN A 283 21.15 27.18 4.59
C ASN A 283 20.99 25.77 3.98
N LEU A 284 20.21 25.61 2.91
CA LEU A 284 20.10 24.37 2.15
C LEU A 284 21.37 24.16 1.30
N GLU A 285 21.81 25.15 0.52
CA GLU A 285 23.09 25.08 -0.23
C GLU A 285 24.28 24.74 0.67
N LEU A 286 24.34 25.32 1.87
CA LEU A 286 25.41 25.05 2.84
C LEU A 286 25.33 23.60 3.36
N ARG A 287 24.14 23.08 3.66
CA ARG A 287 23.96 21.67 4.06
C ARG A 287 24.30 20.71 2.93
N GLU A 288 23.92 21.01 1.69
CA GLU A 288 24.29 20.21 0.51
C GLU A 288 25.81 20.16 0.32
N ARG A 289 26.49 21.32 0.41
CA ARG A 289 27.96 21.38 0.35
C ARG A 289 28.64 20.63 1.51
N SER A 290 28.08 20.68 2.72
CA SER A 290 28.58 19.88 3.85
C SER A 290 28.38 18.38 3.63
N LEU A 291 27.23 17.98 3.07
CA LEU A 291 26.91 16.59 2.77
C LEU A 291 27.82 16.04 1.66
N THR A 292 28.04 16.78 0.56
CA THR A 292 28.94 16.31 -0.51
C THR A 292 30.36 16.11 0.01
N LEU A 293 30.90 17.07 0.79
CA LEU A 293 32.21 16.94 1.42
C LEU A 293 32.34 15.71 2.33
N GLU A 294 31.33 15.40 3.15
CA GLU A 294 31.37 14.21 4.00
C GLU A 294 31.15 12.91 3.19
N THR A 295 30.34 12.90 2.13
CA THR A 295 30.26 11.73 1.23
C THR A 295 31.59 11.47 0.50
N ASP A 296 32.31 12.51 0.09
CA ASP A 296 33.64 12.37 -0.53
C ASP A 296 34.71 11.96 0.47
N ARG A 297 34.59 12.38 1.74
CA ARG A 297 35.42 11.86 2.83
C ARG A 297 35.17 10.36 3.06
N LEU A 298 33.90 9.93 3.09
CA LEU A 298 33.54 8.53 3.27
C LEU A 298 34.04 7.67 2.10
N LYS A 299 33.89 8.12 0.84
CA LYS A 299 34.47 7.44 -0.33
C LYS A 299 35.99 7.26 -0.22
N ARG A 300 36.73 8.29 0.21
CA ARG A 300 38.19 8.20 0.41
C ARG A 300 38.57 7.18 1.49
N LEU A 301 37.81 7.13 2.59
CA LEU A 301 38.00 6.13 3.65
C LEU A 301 37.65 4.72 3.15
N GLU A 302 36.61 4.56 2.33
CA GLU A 302 36.24 3.31 1.70
C GLU A 302 37.34 2.83 0.72
N ASP A 303 37.85 3.70 -0.14
CA ASP A 303 38.96 3.38 -1.05
C ASP A 303 40.24 2.99 -0.30
N ASP A 304 40.55 3.65 0.82
CA ASP A 304 41.69 3.30 1.66
C ASP A 304 41.49 1.99 2.45
N ILE A 305 40.25 1.62 2.79
CA ILE A 305 39.90 0.31 3.35
C ILE A 305 40.04 -0.76 2.26
N ARG A 306 39.44 -0.58 1.08
CA ARG A 306 39.54 -1.50 -0.07
C ARG A 306 40.99 -1.77 -0.47
N LYS A 307 41.86 -0.75 -0.50
CA LYS A 307 43.31 -0.92 -0.72
C LYS A 307 43.95 -1.82 0.34
N ARG A 308 43.61 -1.63 1.62
CA ARG A 308 44.13 -2.45 2.74
C ARG A 308 43.63 -3.89 2.65
N GLU A 309 42.36 -4.10 2.35
CA GLU A 309 41.75 -5.42 2.13
C GLU A 309 42.46 -6.18 1.01
N VAL A 310 42.71 -5.54 -0.14
CA VAL A 310 43.49 -6.12 -1.24
C VAL A 310 44.93 -6.44 -0.81
N THR A 311 45.62 -5.55 -0.08
CA THR A 311 46.97 -5.87 0.42
C THR A 311 46.98 -7.02 1.43
N LEU A 312 45.97 -7.10 2.31
CA LEU A 312 45.83 -8.16 3.30
C LEU A 312 45.56 -9.51 2.63
N SER A 313 44.61 -9.56 1.69
CA SER A 313 44.32 -10.75 0.89
C SER A 313 45.53 -11.24 0.10
N ASN A 314 46.31 -10.33 -0.50
CA ASN A 314 47.58 -10.69 -1.16
C ASN A 314 48.61 -11.27 -0.17
N THR A 315 48.70 -10.75 1.06
CA THR A 315 49.59 -11.32 2.08
C THR A 315 49.09 -12.63 2.67
N GLU A 316 47.77 -12.81 2.78
CA GLU A 316 47.11 -14.04 3.23
C GLU A 316 47.37 -15.17 2.23
N LEU A 317 47.09 -14.93 0.94
CA LEU A 317 47.44 -15.83 -0.16
C LEU A 317 48.92 -16.20 -0.14
N HIS A 318 49.83 -15.24 0.07
CA HIS A 318 51.26 -15.53 0.13
C HIS A 318 51.68 -16.33 1.38
N VAL A 319 51.01 -16.15 2.52
CA VAL A 319 51.21 -16.99 3.71
C VAL A 319 50.70 -18.40 3.46
N ASP A 320 49.55 -18.56 2.82
CA ASP A 320 49.01 -19.86 2.41
C ASP A 320 49.92 -20.57 1.41
N GLU A 321 50.44 -19.87 0.39
CA GLU A 321 51.49 -20.39 -0.51
C GLU A 321 52.70 -20.91 0.28
N GLN A 322 53.21 -20.13 1.24
CA GLN A 322 54.34 -20.57 2.08
C GLN A 322 53.99 -21.77 2.96
N VAL A 323 52.77 -21.85 3.49
CA VAL A 323 52.29 -22.99 4.28
C VAL A 323 52.17 -24.22 3.40
N GLN A 324 51.58 -24.11 2.21
CA GLN A 324 51.50 -25.19 1.22
C GLN A 324 52.89 -25.66 0.77
N MET A 325 53.84 -24.76 0.53
CA MET A 325 55.23 -25.13 0.21
C MET A 325 55.90 -25.89 1.37
N LYS A 326 55.69 -25.46 2.62
CA LYS A 326 56.23 -26.13 3.82
C LYS A 326 55.57 -27.51 4.04
N LEU A 327 54.26 -27.61 3.88
CA LEU A 327 53.51 -28.87 3.96
C LEU A 327 53.93 -29.85 2.87
N ASN A 328 54.05 -29.41 1.62
CA ASN A 328 54.51 -30.26 0.52
C ASN A 328 55.96 -30.71 0.69
N LYS A 329 56.84 -29.84 1.22
CA LYS A 329 58.21 -30.23 1.58
C LYS A 329 58.24 -31.28 2.70
N LEU A 330 57.51 -31.07 3.79
CA LEU A 330 57.43 -32.04 4.89
C LEU A 330 56.79 -33.37 4.46
N ARG A 331 55.77 -33.32 3.59
CA ARG A 331 55.16 -34.50 2.96
C ARG A 331 56.20 -35.27 2.15
N PHE A 332 56.99 -34.59 1.32
CA PHE A 332 58.06 -35.20 0.53
C PHE A 332 59.18 -35.77 1.41
N GLU A 333 59.62 -35.06 2.45
CA GLU A 333 60.64 -35.56 3.39
C GLU A 333 60.16 -36.81 4.15
N MET A 334 58.89 -36.84 4.56
CA MET A 334 58.28 -38.02 5.18
C MET A 334 58.13 -39.18 4.17
N GLU A 335 57.67 -38.90 2.95
CA GLU A 335 57.54 -39.89 1.87
C GLU A 335 58.90 -40.48 1.49
N GLN A 336 59.95 -39.65 1.38
CA GLN A 336 61.33 -40.09 1.21
C GLN A 336 61.77 -41.00 2.36
N GLN A 337 61.63 -40.57 3.62
CA GLN A 337 61.96 -41.39 4.79
C GLN A 337 61.19 -42.72 4.82
N PHE A 338 59.92 -42.74 4.40
CA PHE A 338 59.16 -43.99 4.28
C PHE A 338 59.72 -44.89 3.17
N THR A 339 60.09 -44.36 2.00
CA THR A 339 60.73 -45.19 0.95
C THR A 339 62.11 -45.71 1.36
N GLU A 340 62.90 -44.92 2.09
CA GLU A 340 64.22 -45.33 2.60
C GLU A 340 64.08 -46.39 3.70
N ARG A 341 63.18 -46.19 4.67
CA ARG A 341 62.85 -47.23 5.67
C ARG A 341 62.35 -48.50 5.00
N ASN A 342 61.49 -48.40 3.98
CA ASN A 342 60.96 -49.57 3.26
C ASN A 342 62.05 -50.31 2.48
N LYS A 343 62.93 -49.60 1.75
CA LYS A 343 64.12 -50.19 1.10
C LYS A 343 65.03 -50.90 2.10
N ASN A 344 65.29 -50.28 3.25
CA ASN A 344 66.13 -50.88 4.30
C ASN A 344 65.46 -52.11 4.92
N LEU A 345 64.14 -52.08 5.15
CA LEU A 345 63.37 -53.25 5.60
C LEU A 345 63.41 -54.37 4.57
N GLN A 346 63.23 -54.08 3.28
CA GLN A 346 63.36 -55.06 2.19
C GLN A 346 64.76 -55.69 2.13
N LEU A 347 65.82 -54.90 2.30
CA LEU A 347 67.20 -55.42 2.35
C LEU A 347 67.44 -56.32 3.59
N ILE A 348 66.90 -55.94 4.75
CA ILE A 348 66.94 -56.76 5.97
C ILE A 348 66.11 -58.04 5.80
N GLU A 349 64.94 -57.96 5.16
CA GLU A 349 64.08 -59.11 4.90
C GLU A 349 64.75 -60.10 3.94
N MET A 350 65.27 -59.61 2.80
CA MET A 350 66.03 -60.45 1.85
C MET A 350 67.24 -61.12 2.52
N ARG A 351 67.96 -60.38 3.37
CA ARG A 351 69.07 -60.94 4.17
C ARG A 351 68.59 -62.01 5.15
N ASN A 352 67.52 -61.75 5.90
CA ASN A 352 66.94 -62.70 6.84
C ASN A 352 66.41 -63.96 6.13
N GLN A 353 65.83 -63.82 4.94
CA GLN A 353 65.40 -64.93 4.08
C GLN A 353 66.61 -65.76 3.61
N GLU A 354 67.75 -65.13 3.27
CA GLU A 354 68.96 -65.87 2.91
C GLU A 354 69.62 -66.54 4.12
N GLU A 355 69.73 -65.85 5.27
CA GLU A 355 70.24 -66.45 6.51
C GLU A 355 69.34 -67.60 6.99
N ALA A 356 68.02 -67.49 6.86
CA ALA A 356 67.09 -68.60 7.11
C ALA A 356 67.28 -69.77 6.13
N ARG A 357 67.59 -69.50 4.86
CA ARG A 357 67.90 -70.54 3.86
C ARG A 357 69.20 -71.27 4.21
N ARG A 358 70.27 -70.53 4.50
CA ARG A 358 71.57 -71.08 4.96
C ARG A 358 71.40 -71.90 6.24
N LEU A 359 70.64 -71.42 7.23
CA LEU A 359 70.32 -72.17 8.45
C LEU A 359 69.47 -73.42 8.16
N SER A 360 68.65 -73.44 7.11
CA SER A 360 67.93 -74.64 6.68
C SER A 360 68.86 -75.66 6.00
N GLU A 361 69.83 -75.19 5.22
CA GLU A 361 70.86 -76.02 4.58
C GLU A 361 71.80 -76.62 5.64
N GLU A 362 72.27 -75.81 6.60
CA GLU A 362 73.05 -76.27 7.76
C GLU A 362 72.27 -77.27 8.63
N ARG A 363 70.96 -77.05 8.85
CA ARG A 363 70.11 -78.03 9.56
C ARG A 363 70.00 -79.35 8.82
N LEU A 364 69.87 -79.34 7.49
CA LEU A 364 69.82 -80.55 6.68
C LEU A 364 71.15 -81.32 6.75
N LEU A 365 72.29 -80.63 6.68
CA LEU A 365 73.62 -81.22 6.85
C LEU A 365 73.84 -81.76 8.28
N ALA A 366 73.36 -81.04 9.30
CA ALA A 366 73.39 -81.49 10.69
C ALA A 366 72.49 -82.72 10.92
N GLU A 367 71.36 -82.83 10.21
CA GLU A 367 70.50 -84.02 10.27
C GLU A 367 71.13 -85.21 9.53
N GLN A 368 71.70 -85.00 8.34
CA GLN A 368 72.45 -86.03 7.61
C GLN A 368 73.61 -86.58 8.45
N THR A 369 74.51 -85.73 8.94
CA THR A 369 75.64 -86.15 9.80
C THR A 369 75.16 -86.80 11.12
N LYS A 370 74.03 -86.37 11.68
CA LYS A 370 73.39 -87.05 12.83
C LYS A 370 72.90 -88.47 12.47
N THR A 371 72.36 -88.69 11.26
CA THR A 371 72.00 -90.04 10.81
C THR A 371 73.21 -90.92 10.50
N GLU A 372 74.30 -90.36 9.97
CA GLU A 372 75.58 -91.06 9.80
C GLU A 372 76.20 -91.44 11.15
N VAL A 373 76.20 -90.53 12.12
CA VAL A 373 76.62 -90.84 13.49
C VAL A 373 75.71 -91.90 14.13
N ALA A 374 74.42 -91.95 13.81
CA ALA A 374 73.52 -93.00 14.27
C ALA A 374 73.81 -94.37 13.64
N SER A 375 74.10 -94.44 12.33
CA SER A 375 74.48 -95.70 11.66
C SER A 375 75.87 -96.18 12.09
N LEU A 376 76.84 -95.28 12.24
CA LEU A 376 78.16 -95.60 12.81
C LEU A 376 78.07 -96.08 14.26
N ARG A 377 77.21 -95.47 15.11
CA ARG A 377 76.94 -95.96 16.46
C ARG A 377 76.30 -97.36 16.46
N LYS A 378 75.41 -97.64 15.50
CA LYS A 378 74.82 -98.98 15.32
C LYS A 378 75.89 -100.00 14.95
N HIS A 379 76.76 -99.70 13.98
CA HIS A 379 77.88 -100.57 13.60
C HIS A 379 78.92 -100.74 14.71
N TYR A 380 79.16 -99.72 15.53
CA TYR A 380 80.03 -99.84 16.72
C TYR A 380 79.40 -100.78 17.77
N SER A 381 78.10 -100.66 18.05
CA SER A 381 77.37 -101.56 18.94
C SER A 381 77.32 -103.01 18.41
N GLU A 382 77.20 -103.18 17.09
CA GLU A 382 77.31 -104.48 16.43
C GLU A 382 78.73 -105.07 16.63
N ALA A 383 79.78 -104.26 16.41
CA ALA A 383 81.16 -104.67 16.66
C ALA A 383 81.42 -105.05 18.12
N ASP A 384 81.01 -104.22 19.09
CA ASP A 384 81.11 -104.52 20.53
C ASP A 384 80.41 -105.84 20.89
N SER A 385 79.23 -106.12 20.30
CA SER A 385 78.54 -107.40 20.52
C SER A 385 79.36 -108.60 20.01
N THR A 386 80.09 -108.46 18.89
CA THR A 386 81.00 -109.50 18.40
C THR A 386 82.26 -109.62 19.25
N ILE A 387 82.77 -108.52 19.81
CA ILE A 387 83.90 -108.51 20.75
C ILE A 387 83.52 -109.22 22.04
N HIS A 388 82.35 -108.95 22.62
CA HIS A 388 81.84 -109.68 23.79
C HIS A 388 81.61 -111.17 23.50
N ARG A 389 81.11 -111.53 22.30
CA ARG A 389 81.01 -112.93 21.86
C ARG A 389 82.38 -113.62 21.84
N LEU A 390 83.39 -113.00 21.22
CA LEU A 390 84.76 -113.51 21.17
C LEU A 390 85.41 -113.57 22.56
N GLN A 391 85.13 -112.61 23.44
CA GLN A 391 85.59 -112.63 24.84
C GLN A 391 84.97 -113.79 25.64
N SER A 392 83.70 -114.16 25.39
CA SER A 392 83.12 -115.37 26.00
C SER A 392 83.73 -116.66 25.44
N GLU A 393 84.05 -116.68 24.14
CA GLU A 393 84.67 -117.81 23.44
C GLU A 393 86.09 -118.06 23.96
N ILE A 394 86.87 -116.99 24.19
CA ILE A 394 88.20 -117.04 24.82
C ILE A 394 88.12 -117.58 26.26
N LYS A 395 87.13 -117.18 27.06
CA LYS A 395 86.96 -117.69 28.44
C LYS A 395 86.69 -119.19 28.48
N ILE A 396 85.95 -119.74 27.51
CA ILE A 396 85.72 -121.18 27.40
C ILE A 396 87.04 -121.91 27.09
N LEU A 397 87.79 -121.43 26.11
CA LEU A 397 89.10 -121.98 25.71
C LEU A 397 90.17 -121.89 26.83
N GLN A 398 90.05 -120.92 27.74
CA GLN A 398 90.89 -120.81 28.94
C GLN A 398 90.61 -121.93 29.94
N ASN A 399 89.33 -122.20 30.24
CA ASN A 399 88.94 -123.30 31.14
C ASN A 399 89.36 -124.68 30.58
N GLU A 400 89.24 -124.90 29.27
CA GLU A 400 89.69 -126.14 28.63
C GLU A 400 91.22 -126.36 28.76
N ASN A 401 92.00 -125.28 28.64
CA ASN A 401 93.46 -125.33 28.86
C ASN A 401 93.82 -125.68 30.30
N GLU A 402 93.04 -125.25 31.28
CA GLU A 402 93.30 -125.51 32.70
C GLU A 402 93.06 -126.98 33.05
N ILE A 403 91.98 -127.57 32.55
CA ILE A 403 91.67 -129.01 32.67
C ILE A 403 92.75 -129.89 32.01
N LEU A 404 93.34 -129.44 30.89
CA LEU A 404 94.45 -130.15 30.23
C LEU A 404 95.76 -130.06 31.05
N ARG A 405 95.99 -128.94 31.75
CA ARG A 405 97.18 -128.76 32.62
C ARG A 405 97.13 -129.62 33.88
N GLU A 406 95.95 -129.87 34.46
CA GLU A 406 95.85 -130.79 35.61
C GLU A 406 96.16 -132.24 35.24
N LYS A 407 95.66 -132.71 34.09
CA LYS A 407 95.93 -134.08 33.60
C LYS A 407 97.41 -134.36 33.37
N ALA A 408 98.20 -133.34 33.03
CA ALA A 408 99.64 -133.46 32.83
C ALA A 408 100.46 -133.64 34.14
N LYS A 409 99.87 -133.41 35.33
CA LYS A 409 100.60 -133.45 36.62
C LYS A 409 100.66 -134.83 37.29
N GLN A 410 99.94 -135.84 36.80
CA GLN A 410 99.71 -137.10 37.56
C GLN A 410 100.61 -138.29 37.16
N VAL A 411 101.59 -138.12 36.27
CA VAL A 411 102.42 -139.24 35.76
C VAL A 411 103.92 -138.87 35.64
N VAL A 412 104.66 -138.88 36.75
CA VAL A 412 106.14 -138.86 36.75
C VAL A 412 106.67 -139.67 37.92
N ASP A 413 107.30 -140.82 37.64
CA ASP A 413 108.08 -141.59 38.63
C ASP A 413 109.32 -142.26 37.97
N TYR A 414 109.98 -141.50 37.08
CA TYR A 414 111.13 -141.98 36.28
C TYR A 414 112.50 -141.71 36.93
N GLN A 415 112.52 -141.18 38.15
CA GLN A 415 113.73 -140.71 38.81
C GLN A 415 114.47 -141.84 39.55
N ALA A 416 113.75 -142.71 40.26
CA ALA A 416 114.34 -143.75 41.12
C ALA A 416 115.11 -144.85 40.33
N ILE A 417 114.57 -145.29 39.19
CA ILE A 417 115.13 -146.38 38.37
C ILE A 417 116.48 -146.01 37.72
N ARG A 418 116.81 -144.70 37.68
CA ARG A 418 118.02 -144.17 37.06
C ARG A 418 119.29 -144.38 37.90
N GLU A 419 119.17 -144.50 39.22
CA GLU A 419 120.32 -144.52 40.14
C GLU A 419 120.85 -145.94 40.38
N GLU A 420 119.96 -146.95 40.47
CA GLU A 420 120.35 -148.36 40.64
C GLU A 420 121.19 -148.89 39.46
N ASN A 421 120.87 -148.45 38.23
CA ASN A 421 121.61 -148.79 37.01
C ASN A 421 123.06 -148.24 36.98
N ALA A 422 123.44 -147.32 37.87
CA ALA A 422 124.81 -146.84 37.97
C ALA A 422 125.76 -147.88 38.61
N VAL A 423 125.26 -148.70 39.53
CA VAL A 423 126.08 -149.66 40.31
C VAL A 423 126.40 -150.91 39.49
N LEU A 424 125.45 -151.41 38.68
CA LEU A 424 125.66 -152.59 37.83
C LEU A 424 126.77 -152.42 36.78
N LYS A 425 127.10 -151.16 36.40
CA LYS A 425 128.26 -150.86 35.54
C LYS A 425 129.62 -151.20 36.18
N SER A 426 129.70 -151.41 37.49
CA SER A 426 130.97 -151.67 38.20
C SER A 426 131.37 -153.15 38.28
N GLN A 427 130.46 -154.10 38.00
CA GLN A 427 130.73 -155.54 38.22
C GLN A 427 130.93 -156.34 36.92
N MET A 428 130.36 -155.93 35.79
CA MET A 428 130.49 -156.63 34.50
C MET A 428 131.74 -156.24 33.66
N ASN A 429 132.82 -155.78 34.30
CA ASN A 429 134.14 -155.67 33.66
C ASN A 429 134.87 -157.02 33.54
N ASN A 430 134.39 -158.08 34.20
CA ASN A 430 135.06 -159.39 34.29
C ASN A 430 134.21 -160.55 33.74
N THR A 431 133.77 -160.50 32.47
CA THR A 431 133.63 -161.73 31.66
C THR A 431 133.43 -161.48 30.15
N THR A 432 134.14 -162.29 29.35
CA THR A 432 133.73 -162.80 28.03
C THR A 432 133.55 -161.81 26.87
N SER A 433 134.68 -161.46 26.26
CA SER A 433 134.76 -161.09 24.84
C SER A 433 134.34 -162.26 23.94
N ARG A 434 133.26 -162.15 23.13
CA ARG A 434 133.09 -162.99 21.90
C ARG A 434 132.00 -162.50 20.95
N SER A 435 132.30 -162.45 19.64
CA SER A 435 131.36 -162.39 18.51
C SER A 435 130.43 -161.15 18.41
N GLN A 436 129.66 -160.94 17.33
CA GLN A 436 129.91 -160.92 15.87
C GLN A 436 128.63 -160.39 15.16
N ARG A 437 128.77 -159.78 13.98
CA ARG A 437 127.82 -159.78 12.84
C ARG A 437 126.32 -159.42 13.02
N SER A 438 125.97 -158.27 12.41
CA SER A 438 124.99 -158.10 11.29
C SER A 438 123.46 -158.25 11.46
N HIS A 439 122.72 -157.30 10.84
CA HIS A 439 121.30 -157.33 10.43
C HIS A 439 120.23 -157.29 11.57
N ARG A 440 118.91 -157.03 11.35
CA ARG A 440 118.06 -156.92 10.12
C ARG A 440 116.86 -155.92 10.29
N HIS A 441 115.79 -156.06 9.50
CA HIS A 441 114.68 -155.09 9.26
C HIS A 441 113.39 -155.27 10.12
N HIS A 442 112.52 -154.23 10.03
CA HIS A 442 111.02 -154.25 9.85
C HIS A 442 110.04 -154.16 11.05
N HIS A 443 109.03 -153.27 10.86
CA HIS A 443 107.65 -153.24 11.44
C HIS A 443 107.52 -153.01 12.98
N ASP A 444 106.42 -152.47 13.56
CA ASP A 444 105.12 -152.02 13.00
C ASP A 444 104.37 -150.96 13.87
N SER A 445 103.30 -150.34 13.32
CA SER A 445 102.04 -149.88 13.99
C SER A 445 102.07 -148.81 15.15
N SER A 446 101.00 -148.03 15.48
CA SER A 446 99.73 -147.64 14.79
C SER A 446 98.90 -146.57 15.59
N SER A 447 97.86 -145.97 14.95
CA SER A 447 96.61 -145.38 15.53
C SER A 447 96.64 -144.04 16.35
N SER A 448 95.59 -143.19 16.42
CA SER A 448 94.24 -143.14 15.77
C SER A 448 93.57 -141.72 15.77
N SER A 449 92.52 -141.54 14.94
CA SER A 449 91.53 -140.43 14.91
C SER A 449 90.32 -140.71 15.87
N PRO A 450 89.11 -140.04 15.93
CA PRO A 450 88.15 -139.84 14.79
C PRO A 450 87.06 -138.70 14.84
N ARG A 451 86.38 -138.44 13.68
CA ARG A 451 84.90 -138.21 13.47
C ARG A 451 84.15 -136.94 14.00
N GLU A 452 82.97 -136.52 13.48
CA GLU A 452 82.22 -136.65 12.18
C GLU A 452 80.99 -135.67 12.09
N ARG A 453 80.27 -135.66 10.93
CA ARG A 453 79.00 -134.94 10.56
C ARG A 453 79.14 -133.48 10.08
N SER A 454 78.57 -132.98 8.96
CA SER A 454 77.35 -133.25 8.12
C SER A 454 76.08 -132.54 8.62
N THR A 455 75.21 -131.90 7.81
CA THR A 455 75.05 -131.80 6.32
C THR A 455 75.52 -130.41 5.78
N ASN A 456 75.10 -129.73 4.69
CA ASN A 456 74.03 -129.87 3.65
C ASN A 456 74.39 -129.13 2.32
N SER A 457 73.47 -128.95 1.36
CA SER A 457 73.67 -128.19 0.10
C SER A 457 72.34 -127.73 -0.58
N ARG A 458 72.44 -126.86 -1.61
CA ARG A 458 71.34 -126.33 -2.51
C ARG A 458 70.45 -125.24 -1.88
N GLY A 459 69.77 -124.35 -2.63
CA GLY A 459 69.84 -124.03 -4.08
C GLY A 459 68.57 -123.34 -4.66
N ILE A 460 68.75 -122.54 -5.72
CA ILE A 460 67.80 -122.17 -6.82
C ILE A 460 66.30 -121.91 -6.50
N ILE A 461 65.87 -120.64 -6.70
CA ILE A 461 64.50 -120.15 -7.05
C ILE A 461 63.33 -120.48 -6.09
N ARG A 462 62.63 -119.44 -5.58
CA ARG A 462 61.23 -119.07 -5.95
C ARG A 462 60.64 -117.96 -5.05
N GLU A 463 60.47 -116.77 -5.62
CA GLU A 463 59.19 -116.04 -5.86
C GLU A 463 58.03 -116.04 -4.82
N LEU A 464 57.29 -114.90 -4.79
CA LEU A 464 56.06 -114.59 -4.05
C LEU A 464 56.22 -114.43 -2.51
N LYS A 465 55.68 -113.38 -1.88
CA LYS A 465 54.24 -113.04 -1.91
C LYS A 465 53.95 -111.56 -1.56
N ASN A 466 53.02 -110.95 -2.30
CA ASN A 466 52.44 -109.62 -2.04
C ASN A 466 51.48 -109.62 -0.82
N VAL A 467 51.12 -108.42 -0.32
CA VAL A 467 49.73 -107.92 -0.07
C VAL A 467 49.69 -106.89 1.08
N LEU A 468 48.78 -105.90 0.96
CA LEU A 468 48.38 -104.82 1.89
C LEU A 468 49.31 -103.59 2.03
N ASP A 469 48.82 -102.35 1.93
CA ASP A 469 47.86 -101.73 0.96
C ASP A 469 47.75 -100.21 1.21
N ASN A 470 47.05 -99.51 0.29
CA ASN A 470 46.60 -98.11 0.34
C ASN A 470 47.64 -97.05 -0.09
N GLN A 471 47.30 -96.06 -0.92
CA GLN A 471 46.02 -95.80 -1.60
C GLN A 471 46.23 -94.96 -2.87
N GLU A 472 45.65 -95.37 -4.00
CA GLU A 472 45.60 -94.54 -5.22
C GLU A 472 44.23 -94.71 -5.93
N VAL A 473 43.26 -93.86 -5.57
CA VAL A 473 41.95 -93.66 -6.24
C VAL A 473 41.53 -92.21 -5.94
N GLY A 474 41.01 -91.39 -6.87
CA GLY A 474 40.79 -91.60 -8.30
C GLY A 474 40.01 -90.42 -8.93
N GLN A 475 39.50 -90.63 -10.15
CA GLN A 475 38.55 -89.79 -10.89
C GLN A 475 38.95 -88.36 -11.30
N LYS A 476 39.05 -88.17 -12.63
CA LYS A 476 38.90 -86.88 -13.32
C LYS A 476 37.42 -86.51 -13.37
N VAL A 477 37.05 -85.26 -13.10
CA VAL A 477 35.76 -84.68 -13.53
C VAL A 477 35.94 -83.24 -14.02
N VAL A 478 35.78 -83.08 -15.34
CA VAL A 478 35.25 -81.89 -16.07
C VAL A 478 35.81 -80.50 -15.72
N ASN A 479 36.68 -79.98 -16.59
CA ASN A 479 36.64 -78.57 -16.98
C ASN A 479 35.28 -78.29 -17.63
N ASN A 480 34.52 -77.29 -17.17
CA ASN A 480 33.62 -76.44 -17.98
C ASN A 480 32.82 -75.48 -17.06
N GLU A 481 33.33 -74.26 -16.83
CA GLU A 481 32.54 -73.13 -16.27
C GLU A 481 33.30 -71.79 -16.35
N LEU A 482 34.64 -71.81 -16.26
CA LEU A 482 35.49 -70.60 -16.28
C LEU A 482 35.62 -69.88 -17.66
N ILE A 483 34.77 -70.23 -18.63
CA ILE A 483 34.81 -69.67 -20.00
C ILE A 483 33.62 -68.73 -20.26
N ASP A 484 32.43 -69.01 -19.75
CA ASP A 484 31.23 -68.18 -20.00
C ASP A 484 31.21 -66.84 -19.22
N LEU A 485 31.89 -66.77 -18.07
CA LEU A 485 31.96 -65.54 -17.28
C LEU A 485 32.90 -64.47 -17.87
N LYS A 486 33.69 -64.79 -18.91
CA LYS A 486 34.54 -63.82 -19.62
C LYS A 486 33.88 -63.17 -20.84
N THR A 487 32.79 -63.74 -21.35
CA THR A 487 32.09 -63.25 -22.55
C THR A 487 30.90 -62.35 -22.26
N GLN A 488 30.29 -62.43 -21.07
CA GLN A 488 29.10 -61.62 -20.73
C GLN A 488 29.43 -60.19 -20.24
N ILE A 489 30.63 -59.94 -19.74
CA ILE A 489 31.03 -58.63 -19.18
C ILE A 489 31.41 -57.61 -20.27
N ALA A 490 31.74 -58.07 -21.49
CA ALA A 490 32.31 -57.25 -22.55
C ALA A 490 31.29 -56.52 -23.46
N LEU A 491 29.97 -56.63 -23.19
CA LEU A 491 28.91 -56.21 -24.14
C LEU A 491 27.94 -55.13 -23.63
N LEU A 492 28.18 -54.54 -22.45
CA LEU A 492 27.37 -53.43 -21.91
C LEU A 492 28.21 -52.19 -21.52
N GLN A 493 29.18 -51.84 -22.36
CA GLN A 493 29.84 -50.52 -22.33
C GLN A 493 29.30 -49.60 -23.44
N SER A 494 28.10 -49.05 -23.23
CA SER A 494 27.65 -47.86 -23.96
C SER A 494 26.61 -47.03 -23.20
N SER A 495 26.97 -45.78 -22.90
CA SER A 495 26.08 -44.62 -22.68
C SER A 495 25.19 -44.55 -21.41
N ASN A 496 25.66 -43.72 -20.48
CA ASN A 496 24.90 -42.70 -19.71
C ASN A 496 24.31 -43.06 -18.31
N GLU A 497 24.38 -42.02 -17.45
CA GLU A 497 23.88 -41.85 -16.07
C GLU A 497 22.34 -41.57 -16.01
N PRO A 498 21.66 -41.36 -14.84
CA PRO A 498 22.15 -41.16 -13.46
C PRO A 498 21.36 -41.86 -12.31
N GLU A 499 21.69 -41.47 -11.06
CA GLU A 499 20.89 -41.46 -9.79
C GLU A 499 19.36 -41.78 -9.91
N PRO A 500 18.74 -42.51 -8.95
CA PRO A 500 18.68 -42.01 -7.56
C PRO A 500 18.52 -43.01 -6.36
N TYR A 501 18.78 -42.49 -5.15
CA TYR A 501 18.14 -42.73 -3.83
C TYR A 501 17.38 -44.05 -3.52
N PHE A 502 17.66 -44.62 -2.33
CA PHE A 502 16.77 -45.59 -1.65
C PHE A 502 16.25 -45.03 -0.30
N ASN A 503 15.00 -45.37 0.08
CA ASN A 503 14.31 -44.73 1.23
C ASN A 503 13.42 -45.74 1.98
N GLY A 504 13.46 -45.73 3.33
CA GLY A 504 12.83 -46.75 4.19
C GLY A 504 11.85 -46.18 5.23
N ARG A 505 10.55 -46.31 4.94
CA ARG A 505 9.41 -46.09 5.87
C ARG A 505 9.13 -47.38 6.68
N PHE A 506 8.45 -47.44 7.83
CA PHE A 506 7.67 -46.51 8.69
C PHE A 506 7.42 -47.26 10.07
N PRO A 507 6.55 -46.84 11.04
CA PRO A 507 5.62 -45.68 11.13
C PRO A 507 5.70 -44.84 12.44
N SER A 508 4.77 -43.86 12.54
CA SER A 508 4.35 -43.04 13.70
C SER A 508 4.03 -43.87 14.98
N ASN A 509 3.92 -43.35 16.22
CA ASN A 509 3.40 -42.03 16.65
C ASN A 509 3.81 -41.65 18.10
N HIS A 510 3.50 -40.40 18.51
CA HIS A 510 3.77 -39.75 19.81
C HIS A 510 5.26 -39.40 20.08
N GLY A 511 5.63 -38.32 20.78
CA GLY A 511 4.86 -37.17 21.29
C GLY A 511 5.56 -36.50 22.49
N GLY A 512 5.49 -35.17 22.63
CA GLY A 512 5.91 -34.43 23.85
C GLY A 512 7.01 -33.38 23.67
N ASP A 513 6.81 -32.22 24.30
CA ASP A 513 7.66 -31.02 24.24
C ASP A 513 9.00 -31.14 24.99
N TYR A 514 9.97 -30.30 24.60
CA TYR A 514 11.03 -29.83 25.50
C TYR A 514 11.27 -28.32 25.36
N LEU A 515 10.73 -27.55 26.32
CA LEU A 515 10.93 -26.10 26.44
C LEU A 515 11.75 -25.74 27.70
N SER A 516 12.91 -25.11 27.49
CA SER A 516 13.54 -24.07 28.33
C SER A 516 14.12 -24.39 29.73
N ARG A 517 15.13 -23.54 30.11
CA ARG A 517 15.68 -23.26 31.47
C ARG A 517 16.50 -24.40 32.11
N VAL A 518 17.54 -24.20 32.94
CA VAL A 518 18.14 -23.07 33.72
C VAL A 518 19.69 -23.17 33.60
N ILE A 519 20.48 -22.19 33.13
CA ILE A 519 21.06 -20.97 33.78
C ILE A 519 22.16 -21.21 34.85
N LYS A 520 23.22 -20.36 34.83
CA LYS A 520 24.43 -20.23 35.71
C LYS A 520 25.60 -21.20 35.41
N SER A 521 26.89 -20.82 35.53
CA SER A 521 27.55 -19.58 36.06
C SER A 521 28.96 -19.35 35.47
N THR A 522 29.65 -18.25 35.87
CA THR A 522 31.05 -17.83 35.57
C THR A 522 31.27 -17.24 34.17
N SER A 523 32.18 -16.28 33.93
CA SER A 523 33.06 -15.46 34.81
C SER A 523 33.38 -14.09 34.18
N ASP A 524 33.94 -13.16 34.96
CA ASP A 524 34.32 -11.80 34.55
C ASP A 524 35.51 -11.73 33.59
N VAL A 525 35.43 -10.87 32.57
CA VAL A 525 36.57 -10.09 32.04
C VAL A 525 36.06 -8.71 31.60
N GLN A 526 36.71 -7.63 32.05
CA GLN A 526 36.48 -6.27 31.55
C GLN A 526 37.17 -6.10 30.19
N LEU A 527 36.44 -5.75 29.13
CA LEU A 527 37.03 -5.43 27.82
C LEU A 527 36.53 -4.09 27.25
N ASN A 528 37.46 -3.13 27.25
CA ASN A 528 37.59 -1.95 26.39
C ASN A 528 36.33 -1.38 25.71
N GLN A 529 35.91 -0.20 26.18
CA GLN A 529 35.02 0.71 25.46
C GLN A 529 35.69 1.26 24.18
N SER A 530 35.47 0.62 23.04
CA SER A 530 35.64 1.26 21.71
C SER A 530 34.87 0.50 20.63
N ARG A 531 34.43 1.21 19.57
CA ARG A 531 33.80 0.69 18.34
C ARG A 531 32.35 0.15 18.42
N TYR A 532 31.38 0.99 18.79
CA TYR A 532 29.96 0.78 18.37
C TYR A 532 29.23 2.11 18.04
N SER A 533 29.74 2.87 17.08
CA SER A 533 29.11 4.13 16.62
C SER A 533 27.75 3.94 15.93
N THR A 534 27.35 2.69 15.63
CA THR A 534 26.05 2.35 15.02
C THR A 534 24.86 2.52 15.96
N SER A 535 25.05 2.37 17.28
CA SER A 535 23.95 2.52 18.26
C SER A 535 23.42 3.96 18.32
N SER A 536 24.28 4.96 18.15
CA SER A 536 23.88 6.38 18.21
C SER A 536 22.86 6.74 17.13
N ASN A 537 22.99 6.18 15.92
CA ASN A 537 22.14 6.52 14.79
C ASN A 537 20.75 5.87 14.90
N TYR A 538 20.66 4.67 15.50
CA TYR A 538 19.39 4.01 15.78
C TYR A 538 18.62 4.71 16.92
N ASN A 539 19.34 5.16 17.96
CA ASN A 539 18.75 5.98 19.02
C ASN A 539 18.27 7.33 18.50
N GLN A 540 19.04 8.00 17.62
CA GLN A 540 18.62 9.23 16.95
C GLN A 540 17.31 9.04 16.17
N PHE A 541 17.21 7.98 15.36
CA PHE A 541 15.99 7.66 14.61
C PHE A 541 14.78 7.38 15.51
N ILE A 542 14.99 6.73 16.66
CA ILE A 542 13.93 6.52 17.67
C ILE A 542 13.51 7.85 18.30
N GLU A 543 14.44 8.76 18.59
CA GLU A 543 14.12 10.07 19.16
C GLU A 543 13.37 10.96 18.17
N ASP A 544 13.79 10.99 16.90
CA ASP A 544 13.10 11.70 15.83
C ASP A 544 11.68 11.11 15.58
N ALA A 545 11.53 9.78 15.67
CA ALA A 545 10.23 9.12 15.57
C ALA A 545 9.29 9.48 16.75
N LYS A 546 9.79 9.52 17.99
CA LYS A 546 9.03 10.00 19.16
C LYS A 546 8.63 11.47 19.00
N LEU A 547 9.54 12.32 18.52
CA LEU A 547 9.28 13.74 18.27
C LEU A 547 8.19 13.92 17.20
N ARG A 548 8.21 13.09 16.14
CA ARG A 548 7.18 13.12 15.10
C ARG A 548 5.83 12.59 15.59
N MET A 549 5.80 11.58 16.46
CA MET A 549 4.55 11.18 17.16
C MET A 549 3.98 12.34 17.99
N LEU A 550 4.81 12.94 18.85
CA LEU A 550 4.41 14.09 19.68
C LEU A 550 4.04 15.33 18.86
N GLU A 551 4.43 15.41 17.59
CA GLU A 551 3.98 16.45 16.64
C GLU A 551 2.62 16.10 16.04
N LEU A 552 2.41 14.85 15.61
CA LEU A 552 1.12 14.35 15.11
C LEU A 552 0.03 14.37 16.19
N ASP A 553 0.35 14.07 17.45
CA ASP A 553 -0.58 14.18 18.58
C ASP A 553 -1.05 15.64 18.76
N ARG A 554 -0.13 16.61 18.69
CA ARG A 554 -0.46 18.05 18.76
C ARG A 554 -1.18 18.57 17.51
N GLU A 555 -0.99 17.95 16.34
CA GLU A 555 -1.79 18.23 15.14
C GLU A 555 -3.22 17.67 15.31
N ALA A 556 -3.38 16.49 15.91
CA ALA A 556 -4.68 15.89 16.21
C ALA A 556 -5.46 16.71 17.26
N ASP A 557 -4.83 17.11 18.37
CA ASP A 557 -5.42 17.99 19.39
C ASP A 557 -5.96 19.29 18.74
N ARG A 558 -5.15 19.92 17.88
CA ARG A 558 -5.55 21.14 17.14
C ARG A 558 -6.70 20.89 16.18
N VAL A 559 -6.77 19.72 15.54
CA VAL A 559 -7.90 19.37 14.66
C VAL A 559 -9.17 19.16 15.48
N GLU A 560 -9.10 18.53 16.65
CA GLU A 560 -10.26 18.39 17.53
C GLU A 560 -10.71 19.74 18.12
N GLU A 561 -9.78 20.60 18.54
CA GLU A 561 -10.06 21.96 19.00
C GLU A 561 -10.77 22.78 17.91
N ASN A 562 -10.22 22.82 16.68
CA ASN A 562 -10.87 23.47 15.54
C ASN A 562 -12.26 22.88 15.21
N TYR A 563 -12.45 21.57 15.38
CA TYR A 563 -13.73 20.90 15.18
C TYR A 563 -14.75 21.28 16.26
N ARG A 564 -14.35 21.33 17.53
CA ARG A 564 -15.20 21.83 18.63
C ARG A 564 -15.59 23.29 18.39
N ASP A 565 -14.66 24.12 17.99
CA ASP A 565 -14.89 25.53 17.64
C ASP A 565 -15.82 25.71 16.43
N TYR A 566 -15.76 24.79 15.45
CA TYR A 566 -16.71 24.73 14.33
C TYR A 566 -18.12 24.33 14.81
N GLN A 567 -18.22 23.31 15.66
CA GLN A 567 -19.50 22.87 16.26
C GLN A 567 -20.13 23.96 17.13
N HIS A 568 -19.35 24.66 17.97
CA HIS A 568 -19.83 25.80 18.74
C HIS A 568 -20.30 26.95 17.84
N ARG A 569 -19.59 27.24 16.74
CA ARG A 569 -20.01 28.26 15.76
C ARG A 569 -21.30 27.87 15.02
N ILE A 570 -21.54 26.58 14.76
CA ILE A 570 -22.82 26.10 14.22
C ILE A 570 -23.94 26.21 15.26
N MET A 571 -23.77 25.62 16.45
CA MET A 571 -24.81 25.63 17.49
C MET A 571 -25.22 27.06 17.88
N ASN A 572 -24.24 27.97 18.03
CA ASN A 572 -24.54 29.38 18.31
C ASN A 572 -25.30 30.06 17.16
N LYS A 573 -24.95 29.79 15.88
CA LYS A 573 -25.74 30.29 14.74
C LYS A 573 -27.19 29.80 14.79
N THR A 574 -27.42 28.52 15.13
CA THR A 574 -28.77 27.95 15.29
C THR A 574 -29.53 28.58 16.47
N SER A 575 -28.84 28.95 17.55
CA SER A 575 -29.43 29.64 18.72
C SER A 575 -29.81 31.11 18.45
N TYR A 576 -29.11 31.81 17.55
CA TYR A 576 -29.49 33.18 17.17
C TYR A 576 -30.68 33.22 16.19
N THR A 577 -30.93 32.15 15.43
CA THR A 577 -32.09 32.06 14.51
C THR A 577 -33.42 31.71 15.19
N SER A 578 -33.41 31.14 16.40
CA SER A 578 -34.61 30.67 17.09
C SER A 578 -35.26 31.70 18.03
N ASN A 579 -34.58 32.80 18.36
CA ASN A 579 -35.06 33.83 19.30
C ASN A 579 -35.79 35.03 18.66
N LEU A 580 -36.09 34.97 17.36
CA LEU A 580 -36.88 36.01 16.65
C LEU A 580 -38.35 35.60 16.51
N GLN A 581 -39.05 35.45 17.64
CA GLN A 581 -40.52 35.50 17.64
C GLN A 581 -40.99 36.94 17.40
N PRO A 582 -41.91 37.19 16.45
CA PRO A 582 -42.51 38.51 16.28
C PRO A 582 -43.52 38.76 17.42
N THR A 583 -43.17 39.63 18.36
CA THR A 583 -44.12 40.14 19.36
C THR A 583 -45.16 41.03 18.66
N GLY A 584 -46.32 40.47 18.34
CA GLY A 584 -47.44 41.22 17.81
C GLY A 584 -47.94 42.26 18.82
N ILE A 585 -48.05 43.50 18.38
CA ILE A 585 -48.71 44.61 19.08
C ILE A 585 -49.72 45.22 18.09
N HIS A 586 -50.86 45.66 18.62
CA HIS A 586 -51.99 46.24 17.87
C HIS A 586 -51.64 47.59 17.21
#